data_AF-A0A846PZE4-F1
#
_entry.id   AF-A0A846PZE4-F1
#
_cell.length_a   1.000
_cell.length_b   1.000
_cell.length_c   1.000
_cell.angle_alpha   90.00
_cell.angle_beta   90.00
_cell.angle_gamma   90.00
#
_symmetry.space_group_name_H-M   'P 1'
#
loop_
_entity.id
_entity.type
_entity.pdbx_description
1 polymer ?
#
loop_
_entity_poly.entity_id
_entity_poly.type
_entity_poly.pdbx_seq_one_letter_code
_entity_poly.pdbx_strand_id
1 'polypeptide(L)'
;MPIEYAQIVSTLDQRPDTTEPVPVFMDQNDEISGIEHSIESPADITVTESGVYVLIAAPQVGRISGDGTGHVDFWLRKNGKDIANSNVRVAIKNNDDKDVIVNQTMSAFKAGDVINVMMAVDTVGEGLGIEAIKTSGRPLIPSIIFSMHKIKDSTDGHWITTQKGTQKVWVEGT
;
A
#
# COMPACT_ATOMS: atom_id res chain seq x y z
N MET A 1 -21.34 -12.43 3.82
CA MET A 1 -20.10 -12.58 3.03
C MET A 1 -18.94 -12.25 3.96
N PRO A 2 -17.72 -12.79 3.72
CA PRO A 2 -16.54 -12.27 4.39
C PRO A 2 -16.45 -10.76 4.11
N ILE A 3 -15.78 -10.06 5.01
CA ILE A 3 -15.42 -8.67 4.78
C ILE A 3 -14.00 -8.74 4.22
N GLU A 4 -13.77 -8.19 3.03
CA GLU A 4 -12.44 -8.17 2.42
C GLU A 4 -11.64 -6.98 2.97
N TYR A 5 -10.51 -7.26 3.61
CA TYR A 5 -9.63 -6.24 4.18
C TYR A 5 -8.20 -6.72 4.32
N ALA A 6 -7.29 -5.78 4.45
CA ALA A 6 -5.89 -6.03 4.75
C ALA A 6 -5.33 -4.95 5.66
N GLN A 7 -4.53 -5.35 6.65
CA GLN A 7 -3.56 -4.52 7.33
C GLN A 7 -2.20 -5.18 7.17
N ILE A 8 -1.33 -4.51 6.42
CA ILE A 8 -0.01 -5.00 6.02
C ILE A 8 0.99 -3.90 6.32
N VAL A 9 2.15 -4.24 6.86
CA VAL A 9 3.14 -3.28 7.31
C VAL A 9 4.52 -3.58 6.74
N SER A 10 5.38 -2.57 6.75
CA SER A 10 6.82 -2.82 6.73
C SER A 10 7.50 -2.43 8.02
N THR A 11 8.35 -3.32 8.53
CA THR A 11 9.19 -3.10 9.71
C THR A 11 10.62 -2.71 9.35
N LEU A 12 10.89 -2.47 8.06
CA LEU A 12 12.22 -2.23 7.51
C LEU A 12 12.36 -0.80 6.97
N ASP A 13 13.55 -0.23 7.13
CA ASP A 13 13.91 0.99 6.42
C ASP A 13 13.97 0.75 4.92
N GLN A 14 13.46 1.68 4.13
CA GLN A 14 13.53 1.62 2.66
C GLN A 14 14.03 2.96 2.14
N ARG A 15 15.28 2.94 1.65
CA ARG A 15 16.01 4.11 1.17
C ARG A 15 16.38 3.89 -0.29
N PRO A 16 15.68 4.52 -1.25
CA PRO A 16 16.03 4.38 -2.66
C PRO A 16 17.46 4.84 -2.95
N ASP A 17 18.14 4.10 -3.82
CA ASP A 17 19.45 4.45 -4.39
C ASP A 17 19.33 5.12 -5.77
N THR A 18 18.09 5.35 -6.21
CA THR A 18 17.72 5.99 -7.47
C THR A 18 16.61 7.02 -7.25
N THR A 19 16.54 8.01 -8.14
CA THR A 19 15.42 8.96 -8.21
C THR A 19 14.25 8.42 -9.04
N GLU A 20 14.45 7.28 -9.72
CA GLU A 20 13.38 6.59 -10.43
C GLU A 20 12.37 5.99 -9.41
N PRO A 21 11.08 5.90 -9.77
CA PRO A 21 10.09 5.26 -8.93
C PRO A 21 10.43 3.82 -8.55
N VAL A 22 10.33 3.50 -7.26
CA VAL A 22 10.47 2.14 -6.73
C VAL A 22 9.19 1.71 -6.00
N PRO A 23 8.80 0.43 -6.06
CA PRO A 23 7.71 -0.06 -5.24
C PRO A 23 8.14 -0.12 -3.77
N VAL A 24 7.21 0.22 -2.86
CA VAL A 24 7.38 0.04 -1.42
C VAL A 24 7.12 -1.42 -1.08
N PHE A 25 8.00 -2.01 -0.28
CA PHE A 25 7.89 -3.39 0.19
C PHE A 25 7.17 -3.48 1.53
N MET A 26 6.54 -4.61 1.79
CA MET A 26 5.92 -4.95 3.05
C MET A 26 6.37 -6.35 3.45
N ASP A 27 6.81 -6.51 4.69
CA ASP A 27 7.40 -7.75 5.22
C ASP A 27 6.49 -8.48 6.21
N GLN A 28 5.36 -7.89 6.60
CA GLN A 28 4.45 -8.49 7.58
C GLN A 28 2.97 -8.22 7.27
N ASN A 29 2.18 -9.30 7.31
CA ASN A 29 0.72 -9.25 7.33
C ASN A 29 0.27 -9.24 8.80
N ASP A 30 -0.29 -8.12 9.26
CA ASP A 30 -0.89 -8.06 10.61
C ASP A 30 -2.22 -8.80 10.62
N GLU A 31 -3.05 -8.58 9.59
CA GLU A 31 -4.32 -9.26 9.40
C GLU A 31 -4.77 -9.12 7.94
N ILE A 32 -5.22 -10.21 7.30
CA ILE A 32 -5.71 -10.20 5.92
C ILE A 32 -6.91 -11.13 5.77
N SER A 33 -7.92 -10.70 5.01
CA SER A 33 -9.10 -11.50 4.66
C SER A 33 -9.53 -11.12 3.26
N GLY A 34 -9.56 -12.07 2.33
CA GLY A 34 -9.97 -11.83 0.93
C GLY A 34 -9.11 -10.79 0.19
N ILE A 35 -7.84 -10.69 0.58
CA ILE A 35 -6.76 -9.95 -0.09
C ILE A 35 -5.52 -10.85 0.01
N GLU A 36 -4.74 -10.93 -1.05
CA GLU A 36 -3.51 -11.72 -1.12
C GLU A 36 -2.27 -10.83 -1.04
N HIS A 37 -1.29 -11.24 -0.23
CA HIS A 37 0.04 -10.64 -0.12
C HIS A 37 1.04 -11.70 0.36
N SER A 38 2.28 -11.67 -0.14
CA SER A 38 3.35 -12.58 0.28
C SER A 38 4.72 -11.88 0.32
N ILE A 39 5.62 -12.39 1.16
CA ILE A 39 7.00 -11.90 1.24
C ILE A 39 7.86 -12.25 0.01
N GLU A 40 7.41 -13.16 -0.85
CA GLU A 40 8.07 -13.48 -2.13
C GLU A 40 7.80 -12.39 -3.18
N SER A 41 6.68 -11.69 -3.04
CA SER A 41 6.27 -10.53 -3.85
C SER A 41 5.88 -9.37 -2.93
N PRO A 42 6.83 -8.82 -2.14
CA PRO A 42 6.53 -8.00 -0.96
C PRO A 42 5.89 -6.65 -1.29
N ALA A 43 5.93 -6.21 -2.55
CA ALA A 43 5.25 -5.01 -3.04
C ALA A 43 3.83 -5.25 -3.58
N ASP A 44 3.48 -6.50 -3.85
CA ASP A 44 2.27 -6.84 -4.60
C ASP A 44 1.12 -7.15 -3.63
N ILE A 45 0.04 -6.38 -3.77
CA ILE A 45 -1.21 -6.59 -3.04
C ILE A 45 -2.26 -6.99 -4.07
N THR A 46 -2.74 -8.22 -4.01
CA THR A 46 -3.66 -8.78 -5.02
C THR A 46 -5.09 -8.83 -4.49
N VAL A 47 -6.01 -8.26 -5.27
CA VAL A 47 -7.44 -8.26 -4.96
C VAL A 47 -8.06 -9.60 -5.34
N THR A 48 -8.69 -10.31 -4.41
CA THR A 48 -9.32 -11.61 -4.71
C THR A 48 -10.79 -11.48 -5.13
N GLU A 49 -11.44 -10.37 -4.79
CA GLU A 49 -12.86 -10.13 -5.13
C GLU A 49 -13.08 -8.73 -5.71
N SER A 50 -13.85 -8.65 -6.80
CA SER A 50 -14.19 -7.38 -7.42
C SER A 50 -15.06 -6.51 -6.49
N GLY A 51 -14.78 -5.21 -6.45
CA GLY A 51 -15.52 -4.27 -5.61
C GLY A 51 -14.93 -2.87 -5.62
N VAL A 52 -15.53 -1.97 -4.84
CA VAL A 52 -14.94 -0.68 -4.50
C VAL A 52 -14.24 -0.82 -3.17
N TYR A 53 -12.99 -0.38 -3.14
CA TYR A 53 -12.14 -0.43 -1.97
C TYR A 53 -11.69 0.96 -1.57
N VAL A 54 -11.53 1.18 -0.28
CA VAL A 54 -10.70 2.27 0.28
C VAL A 54 -9.32 1.71 0.60
N LEU A 55 -8.29 2.45 0.20
CA LEU A 55 -6.88 2.14 0.44
C LEU A 55 -6.26 3.32 1.16
N ILE A 56 -5.43 3.03 2.16
CA ILE A 56 -4.69 4.02 2.95
C ILE A 56 -3.27 3.50 3.11
N ALA A 57 -2.31 4.21 2.55
CA ALA A 57 -0.88 4.00 2.76
C ALA A 57 -0.34 5.15 3.62
N ALA A 58 0.22 4.81 4.78
CA ALA A 58 0.74 5.77 5.75
C ALA A 58 2.24 5.55 6.02
N PRO A 59 3.14 5.97 5.11
CA PRO A 59 4.58 5.84 5.33
C PRO A 59 5.13 6.84 6.35
N GLN A 60 6.07 6.37 7.18
CA GLN A 60 6.88 7.14 8.11
C GLN A 60 8.15 7.60 7.38
N VAL A 61 8.21 8.87 7.00
CA VAL A 61 9.23 9.44 6.13
C VAL A 61 10.33 10.12 6.95
N GLY A 62 11.56 10.02 6.48
CA GLY A 62 12.71 10.74 7.02
C GLY A 62 13.97 10.53 6.19
N ARG A 63 15.11 10.93 6.73
CA ARG A 63 16.44 10.80 6.09
C ARG A 63 17.55 10.55 7.10
N ILE A 64 18.73 10.14 6.61
CA ILE A 64 19.91 9.86 7.44
C ILE A 64 20.83 11.08 7.55
N SER A 65 21.02 11.81 6.44
CA SER A 65 21.89 12.99 6.35
C SER A 65 21.34 14.01 5.35
N GLY A 66 22.06 15.12 5.12
CA GLY A 66 21.67 16.17 4.17
C GLY A 66 21.03 17.39 4.83
N ASP A 67 21.30 18.56 4.28
CA ASP A 67 20.91 19.88 4.79
C ASP A 67 19.98 20.67 3.84
N GLY A 68 19.78 20.16 2.62
CA GLY A 68 18.82 20.69 1.64
C GLY A 68 17.41 20.14 1.84
N THR A 69 16.39 20.85 1.35
CA THR A 69 15.04 20.27 1.30
C THR A 69 15.00 19.17 0.24
N GLY A 70 14.60 17.96 0.63
CA GLY A 70 14.38 16.84 -0.28
C GLY A 70 12.96 16.34 -0.17
N HIS A 71 12.43 15.88 -1.29
CA HIS A 71 11.03 15.51 -1.46
C HIS A 71 10.87 14.02 -1.65
N VAL A 72 9.83 13.48 -1.04
CA VAL A 72 9.40 12.10 -1.26
C VAL A 72 7.96 12.12 -1.75
N ASP A 73 7.74 11.43 -2.86
CA ASP A 73 6.44 11.24 -3.50
C ASP A 73 5.93 9.83 -3.26
N PHE A 74 4.62 9.70 -3.04
CA PHE A 74 3.95 8.41 -2.93
C PHE A 74 2.67 8.39 -3.74
N TRP A 75 2.48 7.35 -4.53
CA TRP A 75 1.25 7.14 -5.31
C TRP A 75 0.87 5.66 -5.38
N LEU A 76 -0.32 5.38 -5.91
CA LEU A 76 -0.76 4.01 -6.12
C LEU A 76 -0.60 3.61 -7.59
N ARG A 77 -0.18 2.37 -7.79
CA ARG A 77 -0.07 1.73 -9.11
C ARG A 77 -0.96 0.51 -9.14
N LYS A 78 -1.62 0.29 -10.28
CA LYS A 78 -2.45 -0.88 -10.55
C LYS A 78 -2.01 -1.56 -11.83
N ASN A 79 -1.70 -2.85 -11.78
CA ASN A 79 -1.29 -3.66 -12.93
C ASN A 79 -0.20 -2.96 -13.77
N GLY A 80 0.82 -2.40 -13.11
CA GLY A 80 1.92 -1.67 -13.79
C GLY A 80 1.58 -0.26 -14.26
N LYS A 81 0.34 0.23 -14.09
CA LYS A 81 -0.09 1.58 -14.49
C LYS A 81 -0.42 2.45 -13.28
N ASP A 82 0.14 3.64 -13.23
CA ASP A 82 -0.13 4.60 -12.15
C ASP A 82 -1.60 5.04 -12.14
N ILE A 83 -2.18 5.07 -10.94
CA ILE A 83 -3.54 5.57 -10.72
C ILE A 83 -3.47 7.09 -10.74
N ALA A 84 -4.20 7.70 -11.68
CA ALA A 84 -4.25 9.16 -11.80
C ALA A 84 -4.75 9.81 -10.50
N ASN A 85 -4.19 10.98 -10.17
CA ASN A 85 -4.54 11.77 -8.98
C ASN A 85 -4.35 11.05 -7.62
N SER A 86 -3.46 10.06 -7.54
CA SER A 86 -3.12 9.35 -6.28
C SER A 86 -1.79 9.78 -5.66
N ASN A 87 -1.10 10.76 -6.24
CA ASN A 87 0.22 11.19 -5.77
C ASN A 87 0.12 12.20 -4.63
N VAL A 88 0.98 12.07 -3.64
CA VAL A 88 1.15 12.98 -2.51
C VAL A 88 2.64 13.20 -2.28
N ARG A 89 3.02 14.39 -1.77
CA ARG A 89 4.41 14.79 -1.56
C ARG A 89 4.65 15.28 -0.14
N VAL A 90 5.77 14.88 0.45
CA VAL A 90 6.31 15.47 1.68
C VAL A 90 7.69 16.07 1.43
N ALA A 91 8.02 17.11 2.18
CA ALA A 91 9.33 17.73 2.20
C ALA A 91 10.01 17.48 3.55
N ILE A 92 11.19 16.86 3.54
CA ILE A 92 12.06 16.68 4.70
C ILE A 92 13.20 17.71 4.57
N LYS A 93 13.52 18.47 5.62
CA LYS A 93 14.51 19.56 5.53
C LYS A 93 15.85 19.20 6.13
N ASN A 94 15.87 18.30 7.12
CA ASN A 94 17.08 17.83 7.79
C ASN A 94 16.88 16.39 8.28
N ASN A 95 17.91 15.80 8.90
CA ASN A 95 17.89 14.41 9.35
C ASN A 95 17.14 14.15 10.66
N ASP A 96 16.84 15.19 11.44
CA ASP A 96 15.99 15.09 12.63
C ASP A 96 14.50 15.13 12.27
N ASP A 97 14.15 15.70 11.11
CA ASP A 97 12.78 15.74 10.62
C ASP A 97 12.24 14.31 10.38
N LYS A 98 11.01 14.09 10.84
CA LYS A 98 10.21 12.89 10.63
C LYS A 98 8.77 13.33 10.37
N ASP A 99 8.12 12.72 9.40
CA ASP A 99 6.72 13.01 9.08
C ASP A 99 5.98 11.74 8.68
N VAL A 100 4.65 11.77 8.76
CA VAL A 100 3.78 10.71 8.26
C VAL A 100 2.86 11.31 7.21
N ILE A 101 2.92 10.75 6.01
CA ILE A 101 2.04 11.15 4.94
C ILE A 101 0.93 10.12 4.78
N VAL A 102 -0.31 10.59 4.57
CA VAL A 102 -1.45 9.71 4.30
C VAL A 102 -1.76 9.78 2.81
N ASN A 103 -1.40 8.73 2.08
CA ASN A 103 -1.88 8.52 0.72
C ASN A 103 -3.15 7.66 0.77
N GLN A 104 -4.28 8.22 0.34
CA GLN A 104 -5.55 7.52 0.34
C GLN A 104 -6.19 7.54 -1.05
N THR A 105 -6.88 6.47 -1.39
CA THR A 105 -7.65 6.38 -2.64
C THR A 105 -8.85 5.47 -2.43
N MET A 106 -9.95 5.81 -3.10
CA MET A 106 -11.10 4.95 -3.22
C MET A 106 -11.31 4.63 -4.70
N SER A 107 -11.32 3.35 -5.06
CA SER A 107 -11.40 2.96 -6.47
C SER A 107 -12.04 1.58 -6.64
N ALA A 108 -12.54 1.33 -7.86
CA ALA A 108 -13.02 0.03 -8.26
C ALA A 108 -11.85 -0.86 -8.71
N PHE A 109 -11.79 -2.06 -8.12
CA PHE A 109 -10.82 -3.10 -8.45
C PHE A 109 -11.55 -4.36 -8.90
N LYS A 110 -10.91 -5.09 -9.81
CA LYS A 110 -11.36 -6.40 -10.26
C LYS A 110 -10.57 -7.48 -9.53
N ALA A 111 -11.18 -8.64 -9.33
CA ALA A 111 -10.44 -9.83 -8.91
C ALA A 111 -9.23 -10.06 -9.85
N GLY A 112 -8.05 -10.26 -9.27
CA GLY A 112 -6.78 -10.39 -9.96
C GLY A 112 -6.05 -9.07 -10.23
N ASP A 113 -6.63 -7.90 -9.92
CA ASP A 113 -5.88 -6.64 -9.95
C ASP A 113 -4.77 -6.67 -8.90
N VAL A 114 -3.55 -6.30 -9.31
CA VAL A 114 -2.38 -6.14 -8.44
C VAL A 114 -2.15 -4.66 -8.20
N ILE A 115 -1.97 -4.31 -6.93
CA ILE A 115 -1.78 -2.96 -6.45
C ILE A 115 -0.40 -2.83 -5.82
N ASN A 116 0.26 -1.71 -6.08
CA ASN A 116 1.52 -1.34 -5.44
C ASN A 116 1.41 0.07 -4.84
N VAL A 117 2.06 0.29 -3.71
CA VAL A 117 2.44 1.65 -3.26
C VAL A 117 3.78 1.96 -3.90
N MET A 118 3.86 3.08 -4.61
CA MET A 118 5.09 3.55 -5.25
C MET A 118 5.70 4.68 -4.42
N MET A 119 7.03 4.75 -4.41
CA MET A 119 7.81 5.81 -3.79
C MET A 119 8.82 6.38 -4.79
N ALA A 120 9.00 7.70 -4.82
CA ALA A 120 10.14 8.34 -5.48
C ALA A 120 10.75 9.41 -4.59
N VAL A 121 12.08 9.53 -4.66
CA VAL A 121 12.84 10.57 -3.98
C VAL A 121 13.47 11.49 -5.02
N ASP A 122 13.60 12.78 -4.71
CA ASP A 122 14.28 13.72 -5.61
C ASP A 122 15.82 13.71 -5.47
N THR A 123 16.32 13.13 -4.39
CA THR A 123 17.73 13.12 -4.01
C THR A 123 18.13 11.76 -3.44
N VAL A 124 19.29 11.27 -3.84
CA VAL A 124 19.87 9.99 -3.38
C VAL A 124 21.18 10.21 -2.62
N GLY A 125 21.67 9.20 -1.90
CA GLY A 125 22.91 9.28 -1.12
C GLY A 125 22.77 9.90 0.27
N GLU A 126 21.61 10.49 0.58
CA GLU A 126 21.28 11.08 1.88
C GLU A 126 20.38 10.19 2.77
N GLY A 127 20.03 9.00 2.27
CA GLY A 127 19.14 8.07 2.94
C GLY A 127 17.70 8.58 3.07
N LEU A 128 17.25 9.45 2.16
CA LEU A 128 15.86 9.91 2.09
C LEU A 128 14.95 8.72 1.72
N GLY A 129 13.81 8.58 2.39
CA GLY A 129 12.85 7.50 2.15
C GLY A 129 11.98 7.25 3.37
N ILE A 130 11.65 5.99 3.66
CA ILE A 130 10.83 5.59 4.81
C ILE A 130 11.63 4.79 5.84
N GLU A 131 11.23 4.87 7.11
CA GLU A 131 11.98 4.28 8.23
C GLU A 131 11.14 3.68 9.33
N ALA A 132 11.62 2.55 9.85
CA ALA A 132 11.06 1.90 11.01
C ALA A 132 11.82 2.36 12.26
N ILE A 133 11.09 2.92 13.23
CA ILE A 133 11.70 3.55 14.41
C ILE A 133 11.39 2.73 15.65
N LYS A 134 12.43 2.14 16.25
CA LYS A 134 12.31 1.42 17.52
C LYS A 134 12.66 2.32 18.70
N THR A 135 11.67 2.62 19.53
CA THR A 135 11.87 3.32 20.82
C THR A 135 11.75 2.34 21.98
N SER A 136 12.65 2.40 22.96
CA SER A 136 12.61 1.54 24.16
C SER A 136 11.28 1.72 24.91
N GLY A 137 10.67 0.61 25.33
CA GLY A 137 9.39 0.61 26.05
C GLY A 137 8.15 0.96 25.21
N ARG A 138 8.26 1.06 23.88
CA ARG A 138 7.14 1.37 22.97
C ARG A 138 7.02 0.34 21.84
N PRO A 139 5.82 0.20 21.24
CA PRO A 139 5.66 -0.53 19.97
C PRO A 139 6.60 0.02 18.90
N LEU A 140 6.91 -0.81 17.91
CA LEU A 140 7.63 -0.36 16.72
C LEU A 140 6.78 0.67 15.97
N ILE A 141 7.39 1.75 15.51
CA ILE A 141 6.79 2.59 14.47
C ILE A 141 7.21 1.95 13.14
N PRO A 142 6.30 1.32 12.38
CA PRO A 142 6.64 0.72 11.10
C PRO A 142 6.99 1.82 10.08
N SER A 143 7.78 1.46 9.07
CA SER A 143 8.10 2.39 7.98
C SER A 143 6.90 2.69 7.09
N ILE A 144 5.91 1.79 7.06
CA ILE A 144 4.61 2.03 6.43
C ILE A 144 3.54 1.13 7.05
N ILE A 145 2.33 1.67 7.18
CA ILE A 145 1.10 0.91 7.38
C ILE A 145 0.27 1.04 6.11
N PHE A 146 -0.11 -0.10 5.52
CA PHE A 146 -1.07 -0.18 4.44
C PHE A 146 -2.36 -0.81 4.94
N SER A 147 -3.47 -0.12 4.74
CA SER A 147 -4.81 -0.60 5.04
C SER A 147 -5.66 -0.61 3.78
N MET A 148 -6.40 -1.68 3.57
CA MET A 148 -7.35 -1.82 2.47
C MET A 148 -8.65 -2.42 2.99
N HIS A 149 -9.79 -1.91 2.55
CA HIS A 149 -11.10 -2.42 2.96
C HIS A 149 -12.09 -2.28 1.81
N LYS A 150 -12.83 -3.35 1.52
CA LYS A 150 -13.93 -3.31 0.56
C LYS A 150 -15.12 -2.61 1.19
N ILE A 151 -15.61 -1.58 0.52
CA ILE A 151 -16.72 -0.75 1.00
C ILE A 151 -18.00 -0.94 0.17
N LYS A 152 -17.90 -1.58 -0.99
CA LYS A 152 -19.02 -1.89 -1.86
C LYS A 152 -18.70 -3.09 -2.74
N ASP A 153 -19.65 -4.00 -2.87
CA ASP A 153 -19.57 -5.07 -3.87
C ASP A 153 -19.54 -4.50 -5.29
N SER A 154 -18.95 -5.27 -6.20
CA SER A 154 -19.01 -4.99 -7.62
C SER A 154 -20.46 -4.87 -8.10
N THR A 155 -20.74 -3.85 -8.92
CA THR A 155 -22.00 -3.77 -9.67
C THR A 155 -22.00 -4.70 -10.89
N ASP A 156 -20.82 -5.16 -11.32
CA ASP A 156 -20.73 -6.30 -12.23
C ASP A 156 -21.10 -7.54 -11.42
N GLY A 157 -21.95 -8.40 -11.97
CA GLY A 157 -22.42 -9.60 -11.30
C GLY A 157 -21.31 -10.46 -10.67
N HIS A 158 -21.65 -11.30 -9.70
CA HIS A 158 -20.69 -12.16 -9.01
C HIS A 158 -21.10 -13.63 -9.09
N TRP A 159 -20.10 -14.52 -9.05
CA TRP A 159 -20.32 -15.96 -9.01
C TRP A 159 -20.53 -16.41 -7.56
N ILE A 160 -21.68 -17.01 -7.27
CA ILE A 160 -21.91 -17.71 -6.01
C ILE A 160 -21.76 -19.21 -6.19
N THR A 161 -21.17 -19.88 -5.20
CA THR A 161 -21.17 -21.34 -5.11
C THR A 161 -22.31 -21.76 -4.19
N THR A 162 -23.30 -22.47 -4.72
CA THR A 162 -24.40 -22.97 -3.89
C THR A 162 -23.94 -24.13 -3.00
N GLN A 163 -24.60 -24.34 -1.86
CA GLN A 163 -24.33 -25.43 -0.89
C GLN A 163 -24.57 -26.81 -1.53
N LYS A 164 -23.57 -27.24 -2.31
CA LYS A 164 -23.17 -28.61 -2.69
C LYS A 164 -22.01 -28.58 -3.70
N GLY A 165 -21.28 -27.47 -3.82
CA GLY A 165 -19.91 -27.42 -4.37
C GLY A 165 -19.75 -27.69 -5.86
N THR A 166 -20.83 -27.89 -6.61
CA THR A 166 -20.76 -28.32 -8.02
C THR A 166 -21.40 -27.35 -9.01
N GLN A 167 -22.11 -26.32 -8.56
CA GLN A 167 -22.69 -25.30 -9.45
C GLN A 167 -22.26 -23.89 -9.05
N LYS A 168 -21.68 -23.18 -10.02
CA LYS A 168 -21.46 -21.73 -9.98
C LYS A 168 -22.65 -21.05 -10.66
N VAL A 169 -23.29 -20.11 -9.97
CA VAL A 169 -24.41 -19.32 -10.51
C VAL A 169 -23.96 -17.87 -10.64
N TRP A 170 -24.20 -17.26 -11.80
CA TRP A 170 -23.97 -15.84 -12.01
C TRP A 170 -25.15 -15.08 -11.41
N VAL A 171 -24.85 -14.17 -10.49
CA VAL A 171 -25.82 -13.24 -9.93
C VAL A 171 -25.53 -11.90 -10.59
N GLU A 172 -26.46 -11.37 -11.39
CA GLU A 172 -26.33 -10.01 -11.93
C GLU A 172 -26.26 -9.00 -10.77
N GLY A 173 -25.39 -7.99 -10.89
CA GLY A 173 -25.33 -6.92 -9.91
C GLY A 173 -26.53 -5.98 -10.05
N THR A 174 -27.01 -5.46 -8.92
CA THR A 174 -28.04 -4.42 -8.85
C THR A 174 -27.43 -3.02 -8.82
#